data_AF-A0A249P4D3-F1
#
_entry.id   AF-A0A249P4D3-F1
#
_cell.length_a   1.000
_cell.length_b   1.000
_cell.length_c   1.000
_cell.angle_alpha   90.00
_cell.angle_beta   90.00
_cell.angle_gamma   90.00
#
_symmetry.space_group_name_H-M   'P 1'
#
loop_
_entity.id
_entity.type
_entity.pdbx_description
1 polymer ?
#
loop_
_entity_poly.entity_id
_entity_poly.type
_entity_poly.pdbx_seq_one_letter_code
_entity_poly.pdbx_strand_id
1 'polypeptide(L)' 'MLYGDVLAVWRTWAPDLRGHGIDCGHHMAEEAPEQLASALSALFCARE' A
#
# COMPACT_ATOMS: atom_id res chain seq x y z
N MET A 1 -7.08 12.41 6.19
CA MET A 1 -5.67 11.95 6.15
C MET A 1 -4.75 13.15 6.05
N LEU A 2 -3.57 13.11 6.69
CA LEU A 2 -2.58 14.20 6.70
C LEU A 2 -1.99 14.48 5.31
N TYR A 3 -2.03 13.50 4.42
CA TYR A 3 -1.64 13.60 3.01
C TYR A 3 -2.82 13.12 2.17
N GLY A 4 -3.36 13.98 1.31
CA GLY A 4 -4.49 13.63 0.42
C GLY A 4 -4.10 12.63 -0.67
N ASP A 5 -2.81 12.60 -1.01
CA ASP A 5 -2.21 11.63 -1.93
C ASP A 5 -0.84 11.20 -1.40
N VAL A 6 -0.79 10.00 -0.80
CA VAL A 6 0.46 9.42 -0.30
C VAL A 6 1.40 9.06 -1.45
N LEU A 7 0.88 8.67 -2.61
CA LEU A 7 1.71 8.30 -3.76
C LEU A 7 2.45 9.50 -4.32
N ALA A 8 1.85 10.69 -4.30
CA ALA A 8 2.52 11.93 -4.71
C ALA A 8 3.82 12.18 -3.93
N VAL A 9 3.85 11.88 -2.63
CA VAL A 9 5.04 12.04 -1.77
C VAL A 9 6.15 11.07 -2.18
N TRP A 10 5.79 9.83 -2.56
CA TRP A 10 6.75 8.78 -2.90
C TRP A 10 7.25 8.81 -4.35
N ARG A 11 6.55 9.51 -5.24
CA ARG A 11 6.78 9.48 -6.70
C ARG A 11 8.20 9.83 -7.13
N THR A 12 8.89 10.72 -6.40
CA THR A 12 10.27 11.11 -6.74
C THR A 12 11.32 10.07 -6.32
N TRP A 13 10.96 9.11 -5.47
CA TRP A 13 11.87 8.14 -4.88
C TRP A 13 11.72 6.73 -5.47
N ALA A 14 10.58 6.44 -6.11
CA ALA A 14 10.25 5.10 -6.60
C ALA A 14 9.82 5.16 -8.09
N PRO A 15 10.68 4.71 -9.03
CA PRO A 15 10.36 4.69 -10.45
C PRO A 15 9.20 3.75 -10.84
N ASP A 16 9.08 2.61 -10.15
CA ASP A 16 7.90 1.72 -10.19
C ASP A 16 7.11 1.92 -8.90
N LEU A 17 6.23 2.93 -8.90
CA LEU A 17 5.36 3.23 -7.76
C LEU A 17 3.95 2.69 -7.99
N ARG A 18 3.53 1.83 -7.08
CA ARG A 18 2.17 1.29 -7.00
C ARG A 18 1.69 1.36 -5.56
N GLY A 19 0.41 1.59 -5.34
CA GLY A 19 -0.19 1.55 -4.01
C GLY A 19 -1.66 1.93 -4.03
N HIS A 20 -2.33 1.65 -2.92
CA HIS A 20 -3.74 1.99 -2.68
C HIS A 20 -3.96 2.08 -1.17
N GLY A 21 -5.08 2.66 -0.75
CA GLY A 21 -5.49 2.68 0.66
C GLY A 21 -6.12 1.36 1.08
N ILE A 22 -5.83 0.94 2.32
CA ILE A 22 -6.54 -0.15 3.01
C ILE A 22 -7.45 0.50 4.05
N ASP A 23 -8.69 0.03 4.17
CA ASP A 23 -9.68 0.57 5.09
C ASP A 23 -9.39 0.14 6.54
N CYS A 24 -8.44 0.81 7.17
CA CYS A 24 -7.98 0.56 8.53
C CYS A 24 -7.25 1.78 9.11
N GLY A 25 -6.97 1.75 10.41
CA GLY A 25 -6.12 2.72 11.09
C GLY A 25 -4.64 2.55 10.77
N HIS A 26 -3.79 2.88 11.74
CA HIS A 26 -2.34 2.82 11.54
C HIS A 26 -1.81 1.37 11.58
N HIS A 27 -2.49 0.48 12.28
CA HIS A 27 -2.03 -0.88 12.56
C HIS A 27 -2.61 -1.88 11.56
N MET A 28 -2.37 -1.66 10.27
CA MET A 28 -2.99 -2.41 9.16
C MET A 28 -2.87 -3.94 9.29
N ALA A 29 -1.76 -4.43 9.84
CA ALA A 29 -1.53 -5.88 10.04
C ALA A 29 -2.42 -6.50 11.12
N GLU A 30 -2.91 -5.69 12.07
CA GLU A 30 -3.80 -6.12 13.16
C GLU A 30 -5.26 -5.82 12.80
N GLU A 31 -5.50 -4.68 12.16
CA GLU A 31 -6.85 -4.16 11.87
C GLU A 31 -7.46 -4.74 10.58
N ALA A 32 -6.65 -5.06 9.57
CA ALA A 32 -7.12 -5.60 8.29
C ALA A 32 -6.14 -6.65 7.70
N PRO A 33 -5.82 -7.73 8.44
CA PRO A 33 -4.78 -8.69 8.07
C PRO A 33 -4.99 -9.34 6.70
N GLU A 34 -6.21 -9.72 6.34
CA GLU A 34 -6.49 -10.38 5.06
C GLU A 34 -6.32 -9.43 3.86
N GLN A 35 -6.80 -8.18 4.00
CA GLN A 35 -6.65 -7.18 2.94
C GLN A 35 -5.18 -6.83 2.73
N LEU A 36 -4.43 -6.65 3.83
CA LEU A 36 -2.99 -6.38 3.77
C LEU A 36 -2.23 -7.54 3.14
N ALA A 37 -2.49 -8.79 3.57
CA ALA A 37 -1.83 -9.96 3.03
C ALA A 37 -2.11 -10.12 1.52
N SER A 38 -3.36 -9.93 1.09
CA SER A 38 -3.74 -9.98 -0.33
C SER A 38 -3.02 -8.92 -1.17
N ALA A 39 -2.96 -7.68 -0.69
CA ALA A 39 -2.26 -6.59 -1.36
C ALA A 39 -0.75 -6.87 -1.51
N LEU A 40 -0.11 -7.40 -0.46
CA LEU A 40 1.30 -7.79 -0.49
C LEU A 40 1.55 -8.95 -1.46
N SER A 41 0.72 -10.01 -1.41
CA SER A 41 0.82 -11.12 -2.36
C SER A 41 0.68 -10.64 -3.80
N ALA A 42 -0.29 -9.78 -4.10
CA ALA A 42 -0.45 -9.22 -5.43
C ALA A 42 0.77 -8.40 -5.86
N LEU A 43 1.37 -7.61 -4.96
CA LEU A 43 2.56 -6.81 -5.27
C LEU A 43 3.78 -7.68 -5.60
N PHE A 44 4.01 -8.75 -4.83
CA PHE A 44 5.19 -9.60 -4.97
C PHE A 44 5.05 -10.66 -6.06
N CYS A 45 3.86 -11.25 -6.23
CA CYS A 45 3.63 -12.29 -7.24
C CYS A 45 3.36 -11.74 -8.65
N ALA A 46 2.99 -10.46 -8.79
CA ALA A 46 2.81 -9.83 -10.11
C ALA A 46 4.13 -9.49 -10.83
N ARG A 47 5.28 -9.95 -10.30
CA ARG A 47 6.60 -9.76 -10.88
C ARG A 47 7.15 -11.13 -11.30
N GLU A 48 7.03 -11.41 -12.60
CA GLU A 48 7.85 -12.36 -13.35
C GLU A 48 8.88 -11.58 -14.18
#